data_AF-A0A7S4LGT4-F1
#
_entry.id   AF-A0A7S4LGT4-F1
#
_cell.length_a   1.000
_cell.length_b   1.000
_cell.length_c   1.000
_cell.angle_alpha   90.00
_cell.angle_beta   90.00
_cell.angle_gamma   90.00
#
_symmetry.space_group_name_H-M   'P 1'
#
loop_
_entity.id
_entity.type
_entity.pdbx_description
1 polymer ?
#
loop_
_entity_poly.entity_id
_entity_poly.type
_entity_poly.pdbx_seq_one_letter_code
_entity_poly.pdbx_strand_id
1 'polypeptide(L)'
;LGPDADELYALANRELPTSEVHIIRGHPPFFVEFLAPGVCKGTGLVELCRHLDIDVAELVAFGDGDNDKEYLQFAGLGVAMHNARDVVKDVADYVTPYTNDDDGVVRELDRLRGESRLTPDAEWTRQTLVAVSTVSPASPLSST
;
A
#
# COMPACT_ATOMS: atom_id res chain seq x y z
N LEU A 1 12.27 -14.31 -28.95
CA LEU A 1 11.80 -14.03 -27.57
C LEU A 1 11.35 -12.59 -27.58
N GLY A 2 10.10 -12.31 -27.21
CA GLY A 2 9.56 -10.93 -27.19
C GLY A 2 10.19 -10.10 -26.05
N PRO A 3 9.82 -8.82 -25.94
CA PRO A 3 10.28 -8.00 -24.83
C PRO A 3 9.85 -8.60 -23.50
N ASP A 4 10.71 -8.48 -22.48
CA ASP A 4 10.30 -8.81 -21.12
C ASP A 4 9.31 -7.77 -20.58
N ALA A 5 8.75 -8.02 -19.41
CA ALA A 5 7.70 -7.15 -18.89
C ALA A 5 8.23 -5.81 -18.36
N ASP A 6 9.54 -5.65 -18.09
CA ASP A 6 10.13 -4.34 -17.79
C ASP A 6 10.29 -3.51 -19.08
N GLU A 7 10.73 -4.15 -20.16
CA GLU A 7 10.79 -3.53 -21.49
C GLU A 7 9.39 -3.12 -21.97
N LEU A 8 8.38 -3.98 -21.77
CA LEU A 8 6.99 -3.67 -22.11
C LEU A 8 6.44 -2.53 -21.25
N TYR A 9 6.73 -2.52 -19.96
CA TYR A 9 6.30 -1.45 -19.05
C TYR A 9 6.93 -0.10 -19.44
N ALA A 10 8.22 -0.09 -19.76
CA ALA A 10 8.93 1.10 -20.22
C ALA A 10 8.43 1.60 -21.58
N LEU A 11 8.15 0.68 -22.51
CA LEU A 11 7.54 1.00 -23.80
C LEU A 11 6.14 1.61 -23.59
N ALA A 12 5.29 0.95 -22.80
CA ALA A 12 3.92 1.42 -22.55
C ALA A 12 3.90 2.83 -21.94
N ASN A 13 4.75 3.11 -20.94
CA ASN A 13 4.84 4.44 -20.34
C ASN A 13 5.40 5.52 -21.27
N ARG A 14 6.14 5.14 -22.32
CA ARG A 14 6.65 6.07 -23.32
C ARG A 14 5.62 6.39 -24.40
N GLU A 15 4.86 5.38 -24.83
CA GLU A 15 3.98 5.50 -26.01
C GLU A 15 2.53 5.85 -25.63
N LEU A 16 2.08 5.56 -24.42
CA LEU A 16 0.69 5.75 -24.01
C LEU A 16 0.58 6.88 -22.95
N PRO A 17 -0.25 7.91 -23.18
CA PRO A 17 -0.42 8.98 -22.23
C PRO A 17 -1.22 8.54 -21.01
N THR A 18 -0.87 9.04 -19.83
CA THR A 18 -1.55 8.73 -18.56
C THR A 18 -3.00 9.19 -18.49
N SER A 19 -3.40 10.11 -19.38
CA SER A 19 -4.80 10.52 -19.56
C SER A 19 -5.68 9.44 -20.21
N GLU A 20 -5.09 8.44 -20.85
CA GLU A 20 -5.79 7.37 -21.58
C GLU A 20 -5.67 6.00 -20.91
N VAL A 21 -4.61 5.79 -20.12
CA VAL A 21 -4.40 4.52 -19.43
C VAL A 21 -3.56 4.71 -18.17
N HIS A 22 -3.91 3.97 -17.12
CA HIS A 22 -3.04 3.78 -15.97
C HIS A 22 -2.28 2.48 -16.17
N ILE A 23 -0.95 2.54 -16.15
CA ILE A 23 -0.06 1.38 -16.39
C ILE A 23 0.65 1.00 -15.10
N ILE A 24 0.51 -0.25 -14.67
CA ILE A 24 1.20 -0.76 -13.47
C ILE A 24 2.12 -1.90 -13.86
N ARG A 25 3.29 -1.94 -13.22
CA ARG A 25 4.18 -3.07 -13.33
C ARG A 25 3.67 -4.23 -12.45
N GLY A 26 3.21 -5.31 -13.08
CA GLY A 26 2.66 -6.47 -12.37
C GLY A 26 3.69 -7.21 -11.51
N HIS A 27 3.22 -7.81 -10.41
CA HIS A 27 4.01 -8.65 -9.51
C HIS A 27 3.32 -10.01 -9.32
N PRO A 28 4.01 -11.16 -9.50
CA PRO A 28 5.42 -11.33 -9.89
C PRO A 28 5.72 -10.83 -11.32
N PRO A 29 7.00 -10.62 -11.70
CA PRO A 29 7.41 -9.65 -12.72
C PRO A 29 7.19 -10.09 -14.18
N PHE A 30 6.18 -10.88 -14.48
CA PHE A 30 5.95 -11.43 -15.82
C PHE A 30 4.89 -10.70 -16.64
N PHE A 31 4.28 -9.62 -16.11
CA PHE A 31 3.19 -8.93 -16.79
C PHE A 31 3.10 -7.43 -16.49
N VAL A 32 2.31 -6.73 -17.30
CA VAL A 32 1.95 -5.31 -17.15
C VAL A 32 0.43 -5.23 -17.06
N GLU A 33 -0.06 -4.42 -16.14
CA GLU A 33 -1.49 -4.17 -15.97
C GLU A 33 -1.87 -2.84 -16.63
N PHE A 34 -2.95 -2.86 -17.41
CA PHE A 34 -3.53 -1.67 -18.03
C PHE A 34 -4.92 -1.45 -17.43
N LEU A 35 -5.09 -0.31 -16.78
CA LEU A 35 -6.31 0.09 -16.10
C LEU A 35 -6.84 1.38 -16.75
N ALA A 36 -8.12 1.66 -16.54
CA ALA A 36 -8.69 2.93 -16.99
C ALA A 36 -7.95 4.12 -16.33
N PRO A 37 -7.91 5.30 -16.97
CA PRO A 37 -7.32 6.51 -16.39
C PRO A 37 -7.81 6.77 -14.98
N GLY A 38 -6.89 7.02 -14.05
CA GLY A 38 -7.22 7.31 -12.67
C GLY A 38 -7.75 6.12 -11.85
N VAL A 39 -7.78 4.89 -12.39
CA VAL A 39 -8.16 3.69 -11.64
C VAL A 39 -6.92 2.99 -11.11
N CYS A 40 -6.82 2.84 -9.79
CA CYS A 40 -5.85 1.99 -9.10
C CYS A 40 -6.40 1.48 -7.76
N LYS A 41 -5.60 0.68 -7.02
CA LYS A 41 -5.99 0.24 -5.67
C LYS A 41 -6.19 1.44 -4.73
N GLY A 42 -5.34 2.45 -4.83
CA GLY A 42 -5.43 3.66 -4.01
C GLY A 42 -6.76 4.40 -4.16
N THR A 43 -7.20 4.66 -5.40
CA THR A 43 -8.48 5.33 -5.64
C THR A 43 -9.67 4.49 -5.18
N GLY A 44 -9.59 3.16 -5.31
CA GLY A 44 -10.60 2.25 -4.78
C GLY A 44 -10.69 2.30 -3.25
N LEU A 45 -9.55 2.37 -2.57
CA LEU A 45 -9.49 2.48 -1.12
C LEU A 45 -10.04 3.83 -0.62
N VAL A 46 -9.72 4.94 -1.30
CA VAL A 46 -10.28 6.27 -0.97
C VAL A 46 -11.80 6.25 -1.06
N GLU A 47 -12.38 5.66 -2.11
CA GLU A 47 -13.83 5.55 -2.22
C GLU A 47 -14.44 4.66 -1.13
N LEU A 48 -13.79 3.56 -0.77
CA LEU A 48 -14.23 2.71 0.34
C LEU A 48 -14.22 3.47 1.67
N CYS A 49 -13.14 4.18 1.99
CA CYS A 49 -13.02 5.02 3.17
C CYS A 49 -14.14 6.06 3.24
N ARG A 50 -14.44 6.72 2.11
CA ARG A 50 -15.56 7.67 2.01
C ARG A 50 -16.92 7.04 2.29
N HIS A 51 -17.13 5.78 1.89
CA HIS A 51 -18.38 5.06 2.15
C HIS A 51 -18.52 4.63 3.62
N LEU A 52 -17.40 4.44 4.30
CA LEU A 52 -17.34 4.02 5.70
C LEU A 52 -17.20 5.18 6.69
N ASP A 53 -17.11 6.42 6.20
CA ASP A 53 -16.83 7.62 7.00
C ASP A 53 -15.52 7.50 7.81
N ILE A 54 -14.48 6.98 7.15
CA ILE A 54 -13.13 6.83 7.74
C ILE A 54 -12.16 7.76 7.01
N ASP A 55 -11.34 8.51 7.75
CA ASP A 55 -10.29 9.33 7.15
C ASP A 55 -9.15 8.42 6.65
N VAL A 56 -8.54 8.75 5.51
CA VAL A 56 -7.37 8.01 5.03
C VAL A 56 -6.15 8.20 5.95
N ALA A 57 -6.11 9.28 6.72
CA ALA A 57 -5.12 9.50 7.78
C ALA A 57 -5.29 8.50 8.95
N GLU A 58 -6.43 7.81 9.02
CA GLU A 58 -6.74 6.78 10.02
C GLU A 58 -6.39 5.37 9.54
N LEU A 59 -5.66 5.22 8.43
CA LEU A 59 -5.29 3.91 7.90
C LEU A 59 -3.90 3.48 8.32
N VAL A 60 -3.73 2.17 8.53
CA VAL A 60 -2.44 1.50 8.38
C VAL A 60 -2.49 0.64 7.12
N ALA A 61 -1.66 0.95 6.15
CA ALA A 61 -1.62 0.23 4.89
C ALA A 61 -0.31 -0.55 4.75
N PHE A 62 -0.40 -1.75 4.19
CA PHE A 62 0.74 -2.65 3.95
C PHE A 62 0.82 -2.96 2.47
N GLY A 63 2.02 -2.89 1.88
CA GLY A 63 2.22 -3.14 0.46
C GLY A 63 3.58 -3.73 0.12
N ASP A 64 3.66 -4.39 -1.04
CA ASP A 64 4.88 -4.98 -1.56
C ASP A 64 5.08 -4.78 -3.06
N GLY A 65 3.99 -4.55 -3.82
CA GLY A 65 3.98 -4.38 -5.27
C GLY A 65 3.70 -2.96 -5.74
N ASP A 66 3.97 -2.70 -7.02
CA ASP A 66 3.78 -1.37 -7.63
C ASP A 66 2.32 -0.87 -7.52
N ASN A 67 1.32 -1.77 -7.54
CA ASN A 67 -0.09 -1.39 -7.36
C ASN A 67 -0.45 -0.97 -5.92
N ASP A 68 0.51 -0.99 -4.99
CA ASP A 68 0.30 -0.61 -3.60
C ASP A 68 0.80 0.81 -3.28
N LYS A 69 1.63 1.39 -4.16
CA LYS A 69 2.30 2.68 -3.94
C LYS A 69 1.32 3.79 -3.58
N GLU A 70 0.21 3.88 -4.30
CA GLU A 70 -0.70 5.01 -4.17
C GLU A 70 -1.34 5.10 -2.79
N TYR A 71 -1.73 3.97 -2.19
CA TYR A 71 -2.32 4.01 -0.86
C TYR A 71 -1.29 4.15 0.26
N LEU A 72 -0.05 3.70 0.04
CA LEU A 72 1.01 3.89 1.03
C LEU A 72 1.36 5.37 1.19
N GLN A 73 1.18 6.19 0.15
CA GLN A 73 1.46 7.63 0.17
C GLN A 73 0.45 8.46 0.95
N PHE A 74 -0.79 7.99 1.12
CA PHE A 74 -1.85 8.76 1.78
C PHE A 74 -2.35 8.15 3.09
N ALA A 75 -2.03 6.88 3.37
CA ALA A 75 -2.35 6.26 4.65
C ALA A 75 -1.63 7.02 5.78
N GLY A 76 -2.25 7.15 6.94
CA GLY A 76 -1.54 7.71 8.11
C GLY A 76 -0.35 6.84 8.55
N LEU A 77 -0.46 5.53 8.30
CA LEU A 77 0.45 4.40 8.46
C LEU A 77 0.90 3.71 7.16
N GLY A 78 1.80 4.22 6.32
CA GLY A 78 2.31 3.48 5.15
C GLY A 78 3.44 2.49 5.48
N VAL A 79 3.22 1.18 5.35
CA VAL A 79 4.23 0.13 5.62
C VAL A 79 4.58 -0.68 4.37
N ALA A 80 5.84 -0.65 3.95
CA ALA A 80 6.36 -1.57 2.94
C ALA A 80 6.89 -2.85 3.58
N MET A 81 6.54 -4.01 3.01
CA MET A 81 7.09 -5.31 3.41
C MET A 81 8.61 -5.40 3.16
N HIS A 82 9.34 -6.24 3.89
CA HIS A 82 10.78 -6.38 3.65
C HIS A 82 11.10 -6.87 2.23
N ASN A 83 10.26 -7.76 1.70
CA ASN A 83 10.33 -8.28 0.34
C ASN A 83 9.71 -7.35 -0.72
N ALA A 84 9.28 -6.14 -0.34
CA ALA A 84 8.72 -5.17 -1.26
C ALA A 84 9.74 -4.70 -2.30
N ARG A 85 9.24 -4.29 -3.46
CA ARG A 85 10.04 -3.62 -4.50
C ARG A 85 10.55 -2.27 -3.99
N ASP A 86 11.69 -1.82 -4.50
CA ASP A 86 12.31 -0.55 -4.05
C ASP A 86 11.37 0.64 -4.24
N VAL A 87 10.66 0.70 -5.38
CA VAL A 87 9.66 1.74 -5.66
C VAL A 87 8.51 1.81 -4.66
N VAL A 88 8.25 0.73 -3.91
CA VAL A 88 7.23 0.65 -2.85
C VAL A 88 7.84 1.09 -1.52
N LYS A 89 9.07 0.65 -1.23
CA LYS A 89 9.84 1.07 -0.05
C LYS A 89 10.10 2.59 -0.05
N ASP A 90 10.36 3.16 -1.23
CA ASP A 90 10.66 4.58 -1.40
C ASP A 90 9.48 5.51 -1.06
N VAL A 91 8.25 5.00 -1.11
CA VAL A 91 7.02 5.79 -0.84
C VAL A 91 6.37 5.48 0.49
N ALA A 92 6.85 4.47 1.22
CA ALA A 92 6.31 4.08 2.52
C ALA A 92 6.94 4.88 3.66
N ASP A 93 6.18 5.13 4.73
CA ASP A 93 6.69 5.76 5.96
C ASP A 93 7.65 4.82 6.73
N TYR A 94 7.44 3.52 6.59
CA TYR A 94 8.19 2.49 7.30
C TYR A 94 8.39 1.25 6.44
N VAL A 95 9.60 0.68 6.49
CA VAL A 95 9.89 -0.64 5.93
C VAL A 95 10.02 -1.63 7.07
N THR A 96 9.11 -2.61 7.14
CA THR A 96 9.20 -3.66 8.17
C THR A 96 10.42 -4.55 7.93
N PRO A 97 11.08 -5.06 9.00
CA PRO A 97 12.15 -6.05 8.86
C PRO A 97 11.63 -7.43 8.41
N TYR A 98 10.32 -7.64 8.33
CA TYR A 98 9.70 -8.93 8.06
C TYR A 98 9.20 -9.04 6.62
N THR A 99 9.41 -10.20 6.01
CA THR A 99 8.80 -10.54 4.72
C THR A 99 7.35 -11.01 4.90
N ASN A 100 6.65 -11.22 3.80
CA ASN A 100 5.38 -11.92 3.77
C ASN A 100 5.49 -13.36 4.33
N ASP A 101 6.62 -14.04 4.11
CA ASP A 101 6.88 -15.41 4.60
C ASP A 101 7.14 -15.45 6.12
N ASP A 102 7.46 -14.30 6.72
CA ASP A 102 7.70 -14.14 8.15
C ASP A 102 6.43 -13.73 8.93
N ASP A 103 5.25 -13.76 8.31
CA ASP A 103 4.01 -13.18 8.85
C ASP A 103 4.14 -11.66 9.14
N GLY A 104 4.87 -10.91 8.31
CA GLY A 104 5.25 -9.53 8.61
C GLY A 104 4.08 -8.60 8.93
N VAL A 105 2.95 -8.73 8.23
CA VAL A 105 1.74 -7.95 8.55
C VAL A 105 1.25 -8.23 9.98
N VAL A 106 1.20 -9.49 10.40
CA VAL A 106 0.74 -9.89 11.74
C VAL A 106 1.67 -9.31 12.80
N ARG A 107 2.99 -9.43 12.59
CA ARG A 107 3.99 -8.91 13.53
C ARG A 107 3.92 -7.40 13.69
N GLU A 108 3.72 -6.68 12.60
CA GLU A 108 3.55 -5.22 12.66
C GLU A 108 2.25 -4.82 13.35
N LEU A 109 1.15 -5.55 13.10
CA LEU A 109 -0.09 -5.32 13.83
C LEU A 109 0.07 -5.57 15.33
N ASP A 110 0.76 -6.65 15.73
CA ASP A 110 1.03 -6.93 17.16
C ASP A 110 1.92 -5.86 17.79
N ARG A 111 2.93 -5.37 17.08
CA ARG A 111 3.77 -4.24 17.52
C ARG A 111 2.93 -2.98 17.73
N LEU A 112 2.12 -2.60 16.75
CA LEU A 112 1.26 -1.41 16.83
C LEU A 112 0.21 -1.53 17.95
N ARG A 113 -0.33 -2.73 18.19
CA ARG A 113 -1.20 -3.01 19.35
C ARG A 113 -0.46 -2.81 20.67
N GLY A 114 0.76 -3.37 20.79
CA GLY A 114 1.61 -3.20 21.98
C GLY A 114 1.98 -1.75 22.26
N GLU A 115 2.11 -0.94 21.22
CA GLU A 115 2.36 0.51 21.30
C GLU A 115 1.10 1.36 21.55
N SER A 116 -0.08 0.73 21.70
CA SER A 116 -1.38 1.43 21.81
C SER A 116 -1.69 2.36 20.64
N ARG A 117 -1.15 2.06 19.46
CA ARG A 117 -1.39 2.80 18.20
C ARG A 117 -2.60 2.30 17.42
N LEU A 118 -3.19 1.19 17.87
CA LEU A 118 -4.43 0.64 17.33
C LEU A 118 -5.50 0.71 18.42
N THR A 119 -6.68 1.24 18.08
CA THR A 119 -7.79 1.38 19.03
C THR A 119 -8.51 0.04 19.22
N PRO A 120 -8.83 -0.37 20.48
CA PRO A 120 -9.56 -1.62 20.76
C PRO A 120 -11.04 -1.59 20.35
N ASP A 121 -11.62 -0.40 20.12
CA ASP A 121 -13.07 -0.16 20.20
C ASP A 121 -13.84 -0.26 18.87
N ALA A 122 -13.23 -0.73 17.78
CA ALA A 122 -14.00 -1.11 16.60
C ALA A 122 -14.67 -2.46 16.85
N GLU A 123 -15.99 -2.50 17.02
CA GLU A 123 -16.76 -3.75 17.01
C GLU A 123 -16.46 -4.53 15.72
N TRP A 124 -15.60 -5.55 15.83
CA TRP A 124 -15.17 -6.42 14.73
C TRP A 124 -16.37 -7.23 14.19
N THR A 125 -17.13 -6.65 13.27
CA THR A 125 -18.16 -7.35 12.49
C THR A 125 -17.72 -7.51 11.04
N ARG A 126 -17.01 -8.64 10.81
CA ARG A 126 -16.94 -9.45 9.58
C ARG A 126 -16.64 -8.71 8.24
N GLN A 127 -15.48 -9.09 7.68
CA GLN A 127 -15.02 -8.92 6.29
C GLN A 127 -14.48 -7.53 5.92
N THR A 128 -13.15 -7.39 5.98
CA THR A 128 -12.27 -7.00 4.84
C THR A 128 -10.87 -6.76 5.40
N LEU A 129 -9.88 -7.48 4.88
CA LEU A 129 -8.47 -7.26 5.18
C LEU A 129 -8.01 -5.98 4.44
N VAL A 130 -8.22 -4.83 5.08
CA VAL A 130 -7.38 -3.64 4.96
C VAL A 130 -7.28 -3.15 6.40
N ALA A 131 -6.08 -3.06 6.97
CA ALA A 131 -5.88 -2.68 8.37
C ALA A 131 -6.15 -1.18 8.58
N VAL A 132 -7.40 -0.77 8.45
CA VAL A 132 -7.83 0.58 8.80
C VAL A 132 -8.00 0.64 10.32
N SER A 133 -7.09 1.30 11.01
CA SER A 133 -7.25 1.63 12.43
C SER A 133 -6.71 3.03 12.66
N THR A 134 -7.60 3.87 13.20
CA THR A 134 -7.38 5.28 13.49
C THR A 134 -6.09 5.49 14.27
N VAL A 135 -5.09 6.11 13.63
CA VAL A 135 -3.82 6.46 14.30
C VAL A 135 -4.02 7.83 14.97
N SER A 136 -3.95 7.86 16.30
CA SER A 136 -3.84 9.13 17.05
C SER A 136 -2.52 9.83 16.66
N PRO A 137 -2.47 11.17 16.50
CA PRO A 137 -1.27 11.87 16.00
C PRO A 137 -0.06 11.59 16.91
N ALA A 138 0.92 10.85 16.40
CA ALA A 138 2.13 10.51 17.13
C ALA A 138 3.15 11.66 17.09
N SER A 139 3.71 12.01 18.25
CA SER A 139 4.89 12.86 18.37
C SER A 139 6.08 12.27 17.59
N PRO A 140 6.98 13.11 17.04
CA PRO A 140 8.08 12.64 16.18
C PRO A 140 9.03 11.70 16.92
N LEU A 141 9.49 10.65 16.22
CA LEU A 141 10.48 9.69 16.70
C LEU A 141 11.78 10.40 17.11
N SER A 142 12.24 10.21 18.34
CA SER A 142 13.58 10.64 18.75
C SER A 142 14.62 9.71 18.15
N SER A 143 15.55 10.26 17.37
CA SER A 143 16.73 9.56 16.87
C SER A 143 17.68 9.23 18.03
N THR A 144 17.96 7.94 18.23
CA THR A 144 19.15 7.45 18.95
C THR A 144 19.77 6.31 18.17
#